data_AF-A0A969G8P8-F1
#
_entry.id   AF-A0A969G8P8-F1
#
_cell.length_a   1.000
_cell.length_b   1.000
_cell.length_c   1.000
_cell.angle_alpha   90.00
_cell.angle_beta   90.00
_cell.angle_gamma   90.00
#
_symmetry.space_group_name_H-M   'P 1'
#
loop_
_entity.id
_entity.type
_entity.pdbx_description
1 polymer ?
#
loop_
_entity_poly.entity_id
_entity_poly.type
_entity_poly.pdbx_seq_one_letter_code
_entity_poly.pdbx_strand_id
1 'polypeptide(L)'
;MREFSELFRDELFNVGAINWRDRQQEHENSRYYLWNINSEQIIRLISQALSEVAERKLRNANDEFILLNFLSFSYNRNKLTIFKDNIRISEYPKFVFIDFVQNKKELKEWLKLNREPRVFRLNPKHGEYGKGMKHNKGEVVSPLLGSSDEAQQVLDKAIGDRGNSYKLYYWDEKYKHYIMFMDEKTEDNIYHGFHIKNENEIPKQIIELISEDTIED
;
A
#
# COMPACT_ATOMS: atom_id res chain seq x y z
N MET A 1 -5.01 -4.38 -23.27
CA MET A 1 -4.05 -3.67 -22.40
C MET A 1 -4.46 -2.23 -22.04
N ARG A 2 -5.23 -1.50 -22.87
CA ARG A 2 -5.76 -0.15 -22.51
C ARG A 2 -6.85 -0.18 -21.44
N GLU A 3 -7.78 -1.13 -21.50
CA GLU A 3 -8.92 -1.22 -20.56
C GLU A 3 -8.48 -1.48 -19.11
N PHE A 4 -7.43 -2.28 -18.90
CA PHE A 4 -6.89 -2.55 -17.56
C PHE A 4 -6.28 -1.29 -16.92
N SER A 5 -5.79 -0.35 -17.73
CA SER A 5 -5.19 0.90 -17.23
C SER A 5 -6.21 1.98 -16.87
N GLU A 6 -7.40 1.96 -17.49
CA GLU A 6 -8.46 2.95 -17.22
C GLU A 6 -9.29 2.55 -16.00
N LEU A 7 -9.69 1.28 -15.90
CA LEU A 7 -10.35 0.74 -14.70
C LEU A 7 -9.50 0.91 -13.44
N PHE A 8 -8.21 0.56 -13.50
CA PHE A 8 -7.31 0.71 -12.36
C PHE A 8 -7.05 2.19 -12.02
N ARG A 9 -7.09 3.09 -13.01
CA ARG A 9 -6.91 4.53 -12.81
C ARG A 9 -8.08 5.15 -12.06
N ASP A 10 -9.31 4.84 -12.45
CA ASP A 10 -10.51 5.35 -11.78
C ASP A 10 -10.61 4.82 -10.34
N GLU A 11 -10.20 3.57 -10.13
CA GLU A 11 -10.08 2.98 -8.79
C GLU A 11 -9.07 3.70 -7.90
N LEU A 12 -7.91 4.09 -8.46
CA LEU A 12 -6.90 4.86 -7.73
C LEU A 12 -7.40 6.27 -7.38
N PHE A 13 -8.09 6.96 -8.29
CA PHE A 13 -8.65 8.29 -8.00
C PHE A 13 -9.69 8.27 -6.89
N ASN A 14 -10.54 7.24 -6.86
CA ASN A 14 -11.59 7.10 -5.85
C ASN A 14 -11.02 6.91 -4.43
N VAL A 15 -9.80 6.40 -4.30
CA VAL A 15 -9.09 6.30 -3.01
C VAL A 15 -8.19 7.51 -2.71
N GLY A 16 -8.37 8.61 -3.45
CA GLY A 16 -7.65 9.86 -3.25
C GLY A 16 -6.27 9.91 -3.89
N ALA A 17 -5.92 8.96 -4.77
CA ALA A 17 -4.69 9.08 -5.54
C ALA A 17 -4.76 10.30 -6.45
N ILE A 18 -3.66 11.03 -6.56
CA ILE A 18 -3.56 12.21 -7.42
C ILE A 18 -2.92 11.79 -8.75
N ASN A 19 -3.44 12.31 -9.85
CA ASN A 19 -2.80 12.16 -11.16
C ASN A 19 -1.55 13.02 -11.14
N TRP A 20 -0.38 12.42 -11.02
CA TRP A 20 0.86 13.18 -11.04
C TRP A 20 1.04 13.98 -12.34
N ARG A 21 0.38 13.58 -13.44
CA ARG A 21 0.41 14.30 -14.73
C ARG A 21 -0.19 15.70 -14.66
N ASP A 22 -1.05 15.96 -13.69
CA ASP A 22 -1.65 17.29 -13.50
C ASP A 22 -0.68 18.23 -12.74
N ARG A 23 0.44 17.70 -12.24
CA ARG A 23 1.49 18.41 -11.47
C ARG A 23 2.88 17.87 -11.81
N GLN A 24 3.20 17.82 -13.10
CA GLN A 24 4.52 17.38 -13.57
C GLN A 24 5.63 18.25 -12.97
N GLN A 25 6.72 17.59 -12.58
CA GLN A 25 7.89 18.25 -11.98
C GLN A 25 9.12 18.22 -12.89
N GLU A 26 9.00 17.61 -14.07
CA GLU A 26 10.08 17.52 -15.06
C GLU A 26 10.61 18.90 -15.48
N HIS A 27 11.93 19.00 -15.63
CA HIS A 27 12.60 20.21 -16.10
C HIS A 27 12.96 20.09 -17.59
N GLU A 28 12.60 21.09 -18.39
CA GLU A 28 12.80 21.13 -19.86
C GLU A 28 14.24 20.83 -20.34
N ASN A 29 15.25 21.11 -19.50
CA ASN A 29 16.67 20.94 -19.86
C ASN A 29 17.33 19.69 -19.24
N SER A 30 16.58 18.89 -18.48
CA SER A 30 17.12 17.67 -17.88
C SER A 30 16.81 16.45 -18.74
N ARG A 31 17.68 15.45 -18.70
CA ARG A 31 17.49 14.17 -19.39
C ARG A 31 17.58 13.05 -18.38
N TYR A 32 16.77 12.02 -18.58
CA TYR A 32 16.72 10.87 -17.71
C TYR A 32 17.11 9.62 -18.50
N TYR A 33 17.83 8.73 -17.85
CA TYR A 33 18.37 7.54 -18.47
C TYR A 33 18.21 6.36 -17.52
N LEU A 34 17.69 5.25 -18.05
CA LEU A 34 17.68 3.97 -17.38
C LEU A 34 19.01 3.28 -17.65
N TRP A 35 19.74 2.94 -16.60
CA TRP A 35 20.94 2.13 -16.69
C TRP A 35 20.59 0.67 -16.39
N ASN A 36 20.64 -0.16 -17.44
CA ASN A 36 20.53 -1.60 -17.31
C ASN A 36 21.92 -2.20 -17.14
N ILE A 37 22.24 -2.59 -15.91
CA ILE A 37 23.53 -3.19 -15.57
C ILE A 37 23.72 -4.58 -16.21
N ASN A 38 22.65 -5.35 -16.44
CA ASN A 38 22.79 -6.71 -16.98
C ASN A 38 23.10 -6.71 -18.47
N SER A 39 22.54 -5.75 -19.20
CA SER A 39 22.84 -5.57 -20.64
C SER A 39 23.92 -4.54 -20.90
N GLU A 40 24.44 -3.88 -19.85
CA GLU A 40 25.35 -2.73 -19.94
C GLU A 40 24.84 -1.59 -20.83
N GLN A 41 23.51 -1.50 -20.98
CA GLN A 41 22.88 -0.50 -21.84
C GLN A 41 22.38 0.69 -21.03
N ILE A 42 22.53 1.87 -21.64
CA ILE A 42 21.91 3.11 -21.19
C ILE A 42 20.80 3.46 -22.16
N ILE A 43 19.57 3.46 -21.65
CA ILE A 43 18.38 3.75 -22.45
C ILE A 43 17.87 5.12 -22.02
N ARG A 44 17.81 6.08 -22.95
CA ARG A 44 17.17 7.37 -22.68
C ARG A 44 15.70 7.14 -22.37
N LEU A 45 15.25 7.61 -21.21
CA LEU A 45 13.86 7.56 -20.84
C LEU A 45 13.10 8.63 -21.62
N ILE A 46 12.16 8.18 -22.44
CA ILE A 46 11.15 9.01 -23.10
C ILE A 46 9.84 8.97 -22.28
N SER A 47 9.68 7.93 -21.45
CA SER A 47 8.53 7.78 -20.56
C SER A 47 8.53 8.87 -19.49
N GLN A 48 7.43 9.61 -19.43
CA GLN A 48 7.21 10.64 -18.41
C GLN A 48 7.03 10.03 -17.00
N ALA A 49 6.58 8.76 -16.89
CA ALA A 49 6.30 8.18 -15.58
C ALA A 49 7.57 7.90 -14.76
N LEU A 50 8.56 7.25 -15.36
CA LEU A 50 9.81 6.92 -14.67
C LEU A 50 10.68 8.17 -14.43
N SER A 51 10.64 9.12 -15.37
CA SER A 51 11.32 10.41 -15.24
C SER A 51 10.70 11.25 -14.11
N GLU A 52 9.38 11.29 -14.00
CA GLU A 52 8.68 11.94 -12.88
C GLU A 52 9.01 11.28 -11.53
N VAL A 53 8.97 9.94 -11.44
CA VAL A 53 9.33 9.25 -10.19
C VAL A 53 10.76 9.59 -9.77
N ALA A 54 11.69 9.59 -10.71
CA ALA A 54 13.06 10.01 -10.44
C ALA A 54 13.13 11.47 -9.95
N GLU A 55 12.37 12.38 -10.57
CA GLU A 55 12.32 13.77 -10.14
C GLU A 55 11.79 13.93 -8.71
N ARG A 56 10.72 13.20 -8.36
CA ARG A 56 10.13 13.24 -7.03
C ARG A 56 11.08 12.70 -5.97
N LYS A 57 11.72 11.55 -6.20
CA LYS A 57 12.75 11.01 -5.29
C LYS A 57 13.94 11.96 -5.11
N LEU A 58 14.34 12.71 -6.15
CA LEU A 58 15.42 13.70 -6.05
C LEU A 58 15.02 14.93 -5.24
N ARG A 59 13.73 15.29 -5.21
CA ARG A 59 13.21 16.45 -4.47
C ARG A 59 12.84 16.09 -3.03
N ASN A 60 12.30 14.90 -2.81
CA ASN A 60 11.97 14.37 -1.49
C ASN A 60 12.47 12.94 -1.36
N ALA A 61 13.52 12.75 -0.57
CA ALA A 61 14.10 11.43 -0.33
C ALA A 61 13.17 10.49 0.48
N ASN A 62 12.17 11.04 1.18
CA ASN A 62 11.22 10.27 1.98
C ASN A 62 10.06 9.71 1.15
N ASP A 63 9.89 10.14 -0.10
CA ASP A 63 8.85 9.57 -0.96
C ASP A 63 9.26 8.16 -1.39
N GLU A 64 8.40 7.19 -1.12
CA GLU A 64 8.60 5.81 -1.55
C GLU A 64 7.82 5.48 -2.82
N PHE A 65 8.50 4.77 -3.73
CA PHE A 65 7.95 4.38 -5.01
C PHE A 65 8.32 2.94 -5.31
N ILE A 66 7.33 2.21 -5.80
CA ILE A 66 7.49 0.84 -6.27
C ILE A 66 6.93 0.70 -7.68
N LEU A 67 7.67 0.01 -8.54
CA LEU A 67 7.18 -0.40 -9.84
C LEU A 67 6.67 -1.84 -9.77
N LEU A 68 5.37 -2.03 -10.02
CA LEU A 68 4.82 -3.34 -10.28
C LEU A 68 5.12 -3.72 -11.73
N ASN A 69 6.04 -4.67 -11.90
CA ASN A 69 6.59 -5.00 -13.21
C ASN A 69 5.69 -5.96 -13.99
N PHE A 70 4.88 -5.43 -14.90
CA PHE A 70 4.11 -6.21 -15.88
C PHE A 70 4.90 -6.53 -17.19
N LEU A 71 6.21 -6.23 -17.28
CA LEU A 71 7.02 -6.40 -18.51
C LEU A 71 8.32 -7.19 -18.31
N SER A 72 8.69 -7.94 -19.35
CA SER A 72 9.66 -9.05 -19.44
C SER A 72 11.15 -8.70 -19.28
N PHE A 73 11.53 -7.72 -18.45
CA PHE A 73 12.94 -7.44 -18.21
C PHE A 73 13.50 -8.34 -17.11
N SER A 74 14.61 -9.05 -17.38
CA SER A 74 15.36 -9.71 -16.30
C SER A 74 16.30 -8.70 -15.65
N TYR A 75 15.99 -8.37 -14.40
CA TYR A 75 16.90 -7.63 -13.53
C TYR A 75 17.39 -8.55 -12.42
N ASN A 76 18.71 -8.77 -12.34
CA ASN A 76 19.35 -9.53 -11.25
C ASN A 76 19.33 -8.78 -9.89
N ARG A 77 18.74 -7.59 -9.83
CA ARG A 77 18.58 -6.77 -8.62
C ARG A 77 17.12 -6.34 -8.54
N ASN A 78 16.58 -6.13 -7.35
CA ASN A 78 15.21 -5.66 -7.12
C ASN A 78 15.04 -4.12 -7.26
N LYS A 79 16.00 -3.45 -7.92
CA LYS A 79 15.98 -1.99 -8.12
C LYS A 79 16.32 -1.60 -9.55
N LEU A 80 15.57 -0.64 -10.09
CA LEU A 80 15.91 0.07 -11.32
C LEU A 80 16.83 1.24 -10.97
N THR A 81 17.88 1.43 -11.77
CA THR A 81 18.80 2.57 -11.63
C THR A 81 18.49 3.59 -12.71
N ILE A 82 18.03 4.76 -12.31
CA ILE A 82 17.80 5.90 -13.20
C ILE A 82 18.81 6.98 -12.84
N PHE A 83 19.39 7.65 -13.83
CA PHE A 83 20.12 8.89 -13.58
C PHE A 83 19.54 10.06 -14.35
N LYS A 84 19.47 11.19 -13.67
CA LYS A 84 19.17 12.50 -14.23
C LYS A 84 20.48 13.18 -14.56
N ASP A 85 20.56 13.75 -15.75
CA ASP A 85 21.69 14.56 -16.18
C ASP A 85 21.23 15.91 -16.74
N ASN A 86 22.06 16.93 -16.56
CA ASN A 86 21.85 18.26 -17.07
C ASN A 86 23.19 18.92 -17.36
N ILE A 87 23.47 19.12 -18.64
CA ILE A 87 24.75 19.66 -19.14
C ILE A 87 25.10 21.05 -18.59
N ARG A 88 24.12 21.79 -18.06
CA ARG A 88 24.31 23.16 -17.55
C ARG A 88 24.53 23.24 -16.05
N ILE A 89 24.47 22.12 -15.33
CA ILE A 89 24.52 22.09 -13.86
C ILE A 89 25.57 21.06 -13.42
N SER A 90 26.62 21.53 -12.74
CA SER A 90 27.79 20.72 -12.36
C SER A 90 27.52 19.62 -11.33
N GLU A 91 26.41 19.70 -10.59
CA GLU A 91 26.02 18.70 -9.60
C GLU A 91 25.44 17.41 -10.21
N TYR A 92 25.27 17.36 -11.53
CA TYR A 92 24.82 16.18 -12.26
C TYR A 92 26.00 15.39 -12.85
N PRO A 93 25.84 14.06 -13.06
CA PRO A 93 24.61 13.28 -12.95
C PRO A 93 24.22 12.91 -11.51
N LYS A 94 22.91 12.81 -11.26
CA LYS A 94 22.34 12.33 -9.98
C LYS A 94 21.60 11.03 -10.21
N PHE A 95 21.83 10.05 -9.33
CA PHE A 95 21.26 8.70 -9.44
C PHE A 95 20.08 8.53 -8.50
N VAL A 96 19.09 7.77 -8.97
CA VAL A 96 17.89 7.36 -8.23
C VAL A 96 17.71 5.87 -8.38
N PHE A 97 17.31 5.23 -7.28
CA PHE A 97 16.97 3.82 -7.24
C PHE A 97 15.47 3.69 -6.97
N ILE A 98 14.79 2.93 -7.82
CA ILE A 98 13.35 2.65 -7.68
C ILE A 98 13.21 1.15 -7.46
N ASP A 99 12.53 0.76 -6.39
CA ASP A 99 12.24 -0.65 -6.14
C ASP A 99 11.27 -1.17 -7.19
N PHE A 100 11.45 -2.41 -7.61
CA PHE A 100 10.45 -3.08 -8.45
C PHE A 100 10.18 -4.48 -7.94
N VAL A 101 8.95 -4.93 -8.16
CA VAL A 101 8.46 -6.25 -7.78
C VAL A 101 7.81 -6.93 -8.97
N GLN A 102 7.94 -8.25 -9.05
CA GLN A 102 7.49 -9.04 -10.20
C GLN A 102 6.08 -9.59 -10.04
N ASN A 103 5.60 -9.71 -8.80
CA ASN A 103 4.34 -10.38 -8.49
C ASN A 103 3.67 -9.76 -7.25
N LYS A 104 2.41 -10.14 -7.04
CA LYS A 104 1.56 -9.68 -5.93
C LYS A 104 2.18 -10.01 -4.56
N LYS A 105 2.84 -11.16 -4.42
CA LYS A 105 3.50 -11.58 -3.16
C LYS A 105 4.64 -10.63 -2.78
N GLU A 106 5.53 -10.33 -3.72
CA GLU A 106 6.62 -9.36 -3.51
C GLU A 106 6.08 -7.96 -3.22
N LEU A 107 5.00 -7.53 -3.90
CA LEU A 107 4.35 -6.26 -3.61
C LEU A 107 3.82 -6.20 -2.17
N LYS A 108 3.18 -7.28 -1.68
CA LYS A 108 2.69 -7.37 -0.30
C LYS A 108 3.84 -7.24 0.70
N GLU A 109 4.96 -7.93 0.48
CA GLU A 109 6.13 -7.83 1.35
C GLU A 109 6.73 -6.42 1.33
N TRP A 110 6.82 -5.79 0.16
CA TRP A 110 7.29 -4.41 0.07
C TRP A 110 6.37 -3.45 0.83
N LEU A 111 5.05 -3.60 0.70
CA LEU A 111 4.07 -2.78 1.41
C LEU A 111 4.18 -2.95 2.93
N LYS A 112 4.44 -4.16 3.44
CA LYS A 112 4.63 -4.39 4.88
C LYS A 112 5.81 -3.58 5.45
N LEU A 113 6.87 -3.41 4.66
CA LEU A 113 8.10 -2.73 5.09
C LEU A 113 8.05 -1.21 4.89
N ASN A 114 7.34 -0.72 3.87
CA ASN A 114 7.42 0.67 3.42
C ASN A 114 6.15 1.49 3.66
N ARG A 115 5.03 0.85 4.03
CA ARG A 115 3.84 1.60 4.43
C ARG A 115 4.01 2.19 5.83
N GLU A 116 3.25 3.23 6.13
CA GLU A 116 3.15 3.77 7.48
C GLU A 116 2.72 2.67 8.48
N PRO A 117 3.48 2.44 9.57
CA PRO A 117 3.14 1.43 10.56
C PRO A 117 1.75 1.69 11.14
N ARG A 118 0.98 0.63 11.35
CA ARG A 118 -0.35 0.70 11.99
C ARG A 118 -0.22 0.27 13.44
N VAL A 119 -0.84 0.98 14.35
CA VAL A 119 -0.75 0.70 15.79
C VAL A 119 -2.11 0.28 16.33
N PHE A 120 -2.21 -0.94 16.83
CA PHE A 120 -3.41 -1.41 17.50
C PHE A 120 -3.51 -0.85 18.92
N ARG A 121 -4.68 -0.35 19.27
CA ARG A 121 -5.05 0.04 20.63
C ARG A 121 -6.39 -0.58 20.99
N LEU A 122 -6.42 -1.32 22.09
CA LEU A 122 -7.67 -1.87 22.61
C LEU A 122 -8.63 -0.74 23.00
N ASN A 123 -9.83 -0.77 22.44
CA ASN A 123 -10.93 0.03 22.97
C ASN A 123 -11.63 -0.76 24.09
N PRO A 124 -11.70 -0.23 25.33
CA PRO A 124 -12.29 -0.93 26.48
C PRO A 124 -13.74 -1.37 26.29
N LYS A 125 -14.46 -0.86 25.29
CA LYS A 125 -15.83 -1.28 24.96
C LYS A 125 -15.90 -2.70 24.38
N HIS A 126 -14.89 -3.13 23.63
CA HIS A 126 -14.84 -4.44 22.99
C HIS A 126 -14.27 -5.51 23.92
N GLY A 127 -13.42 -5.11 24.88
CA GLY A 127 -12.79 -6.05 25.81
C GLY A 127 -11.80 -7.00 25.12
N GLU A 128 -10.98 -7.73 25.88
CA GLU A 128 -10.08 -8.76 25.35
C GLU A 128 -10.61 -10.16 25.70
N TYR A 129 -10.36 -11.12 24.81
CA TYR A 129 -10.86 -12.49 24.97
C TYR A 129 -12.38 -12.57 25.22
N GLY A 130 -13.13 -11.62 24.67
CA GLY A 130 -14.57 -11.47 24.90
C GLY A 130 -14.96 -11.10 26.34
N LYS A 131 -14.04 -10.59 27.17
CA LYS A 131 -14.29 -10.20 28.57
C LYS A 131 -14.30 -8.68 28.74
N GLY A 132 -15.17 -8.17 29.60
CA GLY A 132 -15.23 -6.74 29.93
C GLY A 132 -15.96 -5.88 28.90
N MET A 133 -16.72 -6.49 27.99
CA MET A 133 -17.55 -5.77 27.02
C MET A 133 -18.53 -4.83 27.71
N LYS A 134 -18.68 -3.61 27.18
CA LYS A 134 -19.73 -2.69 27.62
C LYS A 134 -21.00 -2.93 26.81
N HIS A 135 -22.15 -2.85 27.48
CA HIS A 135 -23.44 -2.81 26.79
C HIS A 135 -23.65 -1.42 26.20
N ASN A 136 -24.09 -1.36 24.93
CA ASN A 136 -24.51 -0.11 24.29
C ASN A 136 -25.99 -0.24 23.93
N LYS A 137 -26.84 0.60 24.52
CA LYS A 137 -28.30 0.63 24.25
C LYS A 137 -29.00 -0.75 24.33
N GLY A 138 -28.54 -1.63 25.23
CA GLY A 138 -29.12 -2.97 25.42
C GLY A 138 -28.49 -4.07 24.57
N GLU A 139 -27.63 -3.74 23.60
CA GLU A 139 -26.92 -4.71 22.77
C GLU A 139 -25.48 -4.92 23.28
N VAL A 140 -25.03 -6.18 23.21
CA VAL A 140 -23.65 -6.54 23.52
C VAL A 140 -22.78 -6.12 22.35
N VAL A 141 -21.91 -5.13 22.58
CA VAL A 141 -20.92 -4.66 21.60
C VAL A 141 -20.05 -5.85 21.15
N SER A 142 -19.64 -5.85 19.89
CA SER A 142 -18.79 -6.90 19.33
C SER A 142 -17.46 -7.03 20.10
N PRO A 143 -17.05 -8.25 20.51
CA PRO A 143 -15.83 -8.46 21.28
C PRO A 143 -14.57 -8.42 20.42
N LEU A 144 -13.41 -8.20 21.05
CA LEU A 144 -12.16 -8.77 20.54
C LEU A 144 -12.00 -10.17 21.16
N LEU A 145 -11.92 -11.21 20.32
CA LEU A 145 -11.82 -12.61 20.75
C LEU A 145 -10.39 -13.02 21.15
N GLY A 146 -9.39 -12.25 20.72
CA GLY A 146 -7.98 -12.44 21.07
C GLY A 146 -7.42 -11.34 21.99
N SER A 147 -6.10 -11.34 22.09
CA SER A 147 -5.29 -10.28 22.72
C SER A 147 -5.02 -9.11 21.78
N SER A 148 -4.59 -7.98 22.34
CA SER A 148 -4.06 -6.85 21.57
C SER A 148 -2.90 -7.23 20.65
N ASP A 149 -1.99 -8.11 21.09
CA ASP A 149 -0.83 -8.54 20.28
C ASP A 149 -1.28 -9.37 19.06
N GLU A 150 -2.24 -10.27 19.26
CA GLU A 150 -2.84 -11.03 18.15
C GLU A 150 -3.58 -10.10 17.19
N ALA A 151 -4.31 -9.12 17.72
CA ALA A 151 -5.00 -8.13 16.91
C ALA A 151 -4.03 -7.27 16.08
N GLN A 152 -2.87 -6.90 16.62
CA GLN A 152 -1.82 -6.20 15.88
C GLN A 152 -1.30 -7.03 14.70
N GLN A 153 -1.00 -8.31 14.92
CA GLN A 153 -0.54 -9.21 13.85
C GLN A 153 -1.56 -9.35 12.71
N VAL A 154 -2.85 -9.28 13.06
CA VAL A 154 -3.94 -9.32 12.08
C VAL A 154 -4.14 -7.96 11.39
N LEU A 155 -4.05 -6.84 12.12
CA LEU A 155 -4.10 -5.48 11.58
C LEU A 155 -3.04 -5.26 10.48
N ASP A 156 -1.87 -5.88 10.65
CA ASP A 156 -0.81 -5.81 9.67
C ASP A 156 -1.16 -6.45 8.31
N LYS A 157 -2.15 -7.33 8.28
CA LYS A 157 -2.63 -7.98 7.06
C LYS A 157 -3.96 -7.40 6.56
N ALA A 158 -4.60 -6.55 7.36
CA ALA A 158 -5.92 -6.03 7.05
C ALA A 158 -5.93 -5.12 5.82
N ILE A 159 -6.99 -5.23 5.03
CA ILE A 159 -7.21 -4.45 3.80
C ILE A 159 -8.38 -3.49 3.98
N GLY A 160 -8.29 -2.33 3.34
CA GLY A 160 -9.30 -1.28 3.43
C GLY A 160 -10.37 -1.39 2.34
N ASP A 161 -11.56 -0.89 2.65
CA ASP A 161 -12.59 -0.67 1.64
C ASP A 161 -12.25 0.57 0.79
N ARG A 162 -12.39 0.45 -0.53
CA ARG A 162 -12.16 1.54 -1.49
C ARG A 162 -13.00 2.77 -1.17
N GLY A 163 -14.22 2.59 -0.66
CA GLY A 163 -15.12 3.69 -0.28
C GLY A 163 -14.93 4.22 1.14
N ASN A 164 -14.08 3.58 1.95
CA ASN A 164 -13.93 3.91 3.37
C ASN A 164 -12.52 3.59 3.89
N SER A 165 -11.63 4.58 3.77
CA SER A 165 -10.25 4.47 4.25
C SER A 165 -10.12 4.29 5.76
N TYR A 166 -11.17 4.57 6.53
CA TYR A 166 -11.15 4.45 7.98
C TYR A 166 -11.43 3.04 8.49
N LYS A 167 -11.83 2.10 7.62
CA LYS A 167 -12.15 0.73 8.01
C LYS A 167 -11.27 -0.25 7.29
N LEU A 168 -10.62 -1.12 8.06
CA LEU A 168 -9.85 -2.24 7.55
C LEU A 168 -10.48 -3.54 8.02
N TYR A 169 -10.30 -4.59 7.23
CA TYR A 169 -10.90 -5.89 7.45
C TYR A 169 -9.90 -7.00 7.21
N TYR A 170 -10.05 -8.10 7.94
CA TYR A 170 -9.31 -9.34 7.69
C TYR A 170 -10.12 -10.55 8.17
N TRP A 171 -9.81 -11.73 7.62
CA TRP A 171 -10.34 -12.99 8.12
C TRP A 171 -9.38 -13.59 9.16
N ASP A 172 -9.80 -13.63 10.42
CA ASP A 172 -9.01 -14.20 11.51
C ASP A 172 -9.19 -15.72 11.56
N GLU A 173 -8.25 -16.43 10.95
CA GLU A 173 -8.25 -17.89 10.85
C GLU A 173 -8.32 -18.61 12.20
N LYS A 174 -7.76 -18.01 13.26
CA LYS A 174 -7.73 -18.64 14.58
C LYS A 174 -9.11 -18.67 15.20
N TYR A 175 -9.86 -17.58 15.06
CA TYR A 175 -11.19 -17.44 15.65
C TYR A 175 -12.32 -17.73 14.66
N LYS A 176 -12.01 -17.94 13.37
CA LYS A 176 -12.98 -18.17 12.29
C LYS A 176 -14.03 -17.07 12.23
N HIS A 177 -13.56 -15.83 12.33
CA HIS A 177 -14.38 -14.63 12.29
C HIS A 177 -13.65 -13.56 11.47
N TYR A 178 -14.42 -12.71 10.80
CA TYR A 178 -13.89 -11.46 10.32
C TYR A 178 -13.61 -10.51 11.48
N ILE A 179 -12.54 -9.74 11.37
CA ILE A 179 -12.22 -8.64 12.27
C ILE A 179 -12.27 -7.32 11.49
N MET A 180 -12.86 -6.31 12.12
CA MET A 180 -12.85 -4.93 11.61
C MET A 180 -11.94 -4.08 12.48
N PHE A 181 -11.12 -3.25 11.85
CA PHE A 181 -10.32 -2.22 12.49
C PHE A 181 -10.82 -0.85 12.03
N MET A 182 -10.95 0.09 12.96
CA MET A 182 -11.36 1.46 12.70
C MET A 182 -10.23 2.43 13.05
N ASP A 183 -9.88 3.29 12.11
CA ASP A 183 -8.90 4.36 12.27
C ASP A 183 -9.41 5.39 13.28
N GLU A 184 -8.61 5.68 14.30
CA GLU A 184 -8.88 6.70 15.32
C GLU A 184 -8.58 8.13 14.84
N LYS A 185 -8.08 8.29 13.62
CA LYS A 185 -7.69 9.56 12.98
C LYS A 185 -6.62 10.30 13.76
N THR A 186 -5.64 9.56 14.26
CA THR A 186 -4.49 10.08 15.01
C THR A 186 -3.28 10.20 14.11
N GLU A 187 -2.34 11.09 14.46
CA GLU A 187 -1.04 11.19 13.77
C GLU A 187 -0.20 9.90 13.88
N ASP A 188 -0.45 9.08 14.90
CA ASP A 188 0.27 7.80 15.13
C ASP A 188 -0.37 6.60 14.40
N ASN A 189 -1.29 6.83 13.45
CA ASN A 189 -1.95 5.79 12.65
C ASN A 189 -2.56 4.65 13.51
N ILE A 190 -3.32 5.05 14.54
CA ILE A 190 -3.89 4.17 15.56
C ILE A 190 -5.22 3.59 15.10
N TYR A 191 -5.40 2.30 15.33
CA TYR A 191 -6.63 1.56 15.07
C TYR A 191 -7.10 0.84 16.33
N HIS A 192 -8.40 0.78 16.55
CA HIS A 192 -9.00 -0.24 17.42
C HIS A 192 -9.79 -1.23 16.57
N GLY A 193 -10.01 -2.43 17.09
CA GLY A 193 -10.70 -3.47 16.33
C GLY A 193 -11.46 -4.47 17.19
N PHE A 194 -12.32 -5.22 16.50
CA PHE A 194 -13.21 -6.21 17.09
C PHE A 194 -13.69 -7.22 16.04
N HIS A 195 -13.99 -8.45 16.49
CA HIS A 195 -14.52 -9.51 15.64
C HIS A 195 -16.00 -9.26 15.35
N ILE A 196 -16.34 -9.28 14.07
CA ILE A 196 -17.67 -8.94 13.55
C ILE A 196 -18.61 -10.12 13.80
N LYS A 197 -19.81 -9.85 14.33
CA LYS A 197 -20.84 -10.87 14.58
C LYS A 197 -21.69 -11.18 13.34
N ASN A 198 -21.90 -10.18 12.49
CA ASN A 198 -22.73 -10.27 11.30
C ASN A 198 -21.92 -9.89 10.06
N GLU A 199 -21.63 -10.88 9.21
CA GLU A 199 -20.82 -10.69 8.00
C GLU A 199 -21.47 -9.72 6.99
N ASN A 200 -22.78 -9.46 7.09
CA ASN A 200 -23.45 -8.45 6.27
C ASN A 200 -22.94 -7.02 6.54
N GLU A 201 -22.16 -6.80 7.61
CA GLU A 201 -21.48 -5.53 7.90
C GLU A 201 -20.21 -5.32 7.06
N ILE A 202 -19.78 -6.32 6.30
CA ILE A 202 -18.58 -6.30 5.48
C ILE A 202 -18.96 -6.03 4.03
N PRO A 203 -18.32 -5.07 3.36
CA PRO A 203 -18.51 -4.87 1.92
C PRO A 203 -18.18 -6.14 1.13
N LYS A 204 -19.02 -6.52 0.15
CA LYS A 204 -18.81 -7.74 -0.64
C LYS A 204 -17.44 -7.79 -1.33
N GLN A 205 -16.98 -6.65 -1.87
CA GLN A 205 -15.67 -6.57 -2.50
C GLN A 205 -14.51 -6.91 -1.54
N ILE A 206 -14.68 -6.67 -0.24
CA ILE A 206 -13.67 -6.99 0.77
C ILE A 206 -13.64 -8.49 1.05
N ILE A 207 -14.82 -9.12 1.12
CA ILE A 207 -14.93 -10.58 1.26
C ILE A 207 -14.25 -11.28 0.08
N GLU A 208 -14.51 -10.82 -1.15
CA GLU A 208 -13.91 -11.37 -2.37
C GLU A 208 -12.37 -11.25 -2.33
N LEU A 209 -11.83 -10.06 -2.02
CA LEU A 209 -10.38 -9.84 -1.94
C LEU A 209 -9.69 -10.68 -0.85
N ILE A 210 -10.31 -10.81 0.33
CA ILE A 210 -9.79 -11.64 1.42
C ILE A 210 -9.82 -13.13 1.02
N SER A 211 -10.87 -13.56 0.32
CA SER A 211 -11.03 -14.96 -0.11
C SER A 211 -10.06 -15.34 -1.22
N GLU A 212 -9.76 -14.43 -2.15
CA GLU A 212 -8.71 -14.66 -3.15
C GLU A 212 -7.33 -14.81 -2.51
N ASP A 213 -7.06 -14.03 -1.46
CA ASP A 213 -5.80 -14.07 -0.73
C ASP A 213 -5.60 -15.36 0.07
N THR A 214 -6.66 -16.04 0.52
CA THR A 214 -6.58 -17.32 1.24
C THR A 214 -6.44 -18.55 0.34
N ILE A 215 -6.66 -18.40 -0.98
CA ILE A 215 -6.51 -19.48 -1.97
C ILE A 215 -5.07 -19.55 -2.53
N GLU A 216 -4.31 -18.45 -2.46
CA GLU A 216 -2.95 -18.33 -3.01
C GLU A 216 -1.81 -18.69 -2.05
N ASP A 217 -2.11 -19.03 -0.78
CA ASP A 217 -1.15 -19.48 0.25
C ASP A 217 -1.16 -21.01 0.44
#